data_AF-A0ABC8SML9-F1
#
_entry.id   AF-A0ABC8SML9-F1
#
_cell.length_a   1.000
_cell.length_b   1.000
_cell.length_c   1.000
_cell.angle_alpha   90.00
_cell.angle_beta   90.00
_cell.angle_gamma   90.00
#
_symmetry.space_group_name_H-M   'P 1'
#
loop_
_entity.id
_entity.type
_entity.pdbx_description
1 polymer ?
#
loop_
_entity_poly.entity_id
_entity_poly.type
_entity_poly.pdbx_seq_one_letter_code
_entity_poly.pdbx_strand_id
1 'polypeptide(L)' 'MSLRVCPATKLTDGHHNQQLESACHIPDARADHRCFTNEDCGIDSTTCRRRSCSMAGYCGLWLI' A
#
# COMPACT_ATOMS: atom_id res chain seq x y z
N MET A 1 -7.75 16.23 -4.56
CA MET A 1 -6.71 15.49 -5.32
C MET A 1 -5.36 15.74 -4.67
N SER A 2 -4.75 14.72 -4.05
CA SER A 2 -3.36 14.78 -3.58
C SER A 2 -2.75 13.40 -3.83
N LEU A 3 -2.04 13.26 -4.95
CA LEU A 3 -1.24 12.08 -5.25
C LEU A 3 0.17 12.38 -4.71
N ARG A 4 0.55 11.73 -3.61
CA ARG A 4 1.89 11.83 -3.02
C ARG A 4 2.68 10.59 -3.45
N VAL A 5 3.70 10.82 -4.26
CA VAL A 5 4.59 9.80 -4.82
C VAL A 5 5.57 9.33 -3.73
N CYS A 6 5.72 8.01 -3.56
CA CYS A 6 6.73 7.42 -2.68
C CYS A 6 8.01 7.06 -3.46
N PRO A 7 9.20 7.12 -2.81
CA PRO A 7 10.49 6.91 -3.47
C PRO A 7 10.76 5.44 -3.80
N ALA A 8 11.41 5.21 -4.95
CA ALA A 8 11.62 3.89 -5.55
C ALA A 8 12.49 2.94 -4.71
N THR A 9 12.00 1.71 -4.49
CA THR A 9 12.82 0.58 -4.02
C THR A 9 13.54 -0.07 -5.20
N LYS A 10 14.88 0.02 -5.22
CA LYS A 10 15.71 -0.69 -6.19
C LYS A 10 15.60 -2.20 -5.96
N LEU A 11 14.86 -2.90 -6.82
CA LEU A 11 14.99 -4.34 -6.95
C LEU A 11 16.29 -4.62 -7.71
N THR A 12 17.29 -5.13 -7.00
CA THR A 12 18.47 -5.73 -7.60
C THR A 12 18.05 -7.06 -8.23
N ASP A 13 17.69 -7.05 -9.50
CA ASP A 13 17.99 -8.19 -10.35
C ASP A 13 18.30 -7.69 -11.76
N GLY A 14 19.48 -8.08 -12.23
CA GLY A 14 20.04 -7.57 -13.46
C GLY A 14 19.32 -8.22 -14.63
N HIS A 15 18.36 -7.54 -15.25
CA HIS A 15 18.17 -7.55 -16.70
C HIS A 15 17.02 -6.57 -17.06
N HIS A 16 17.39 -5.54 -17.84
CA HIS A 16 16.51 -4.82 -18.78
C HIS A 16 15.48 -3.82 -18.20
N ASN A 17 15.98 -2.63 -17.88
CA ASN A 17 15.58 -1.35 -18.49
C ASN A 17 14.11 -1.16 -18.96
N GLN A 18 13.14 -1.42 -18.09
CA GLN A 18 11.81 -0.81 -18.15
C GLN A 18 11.44 -0.39 -16.73
N GLN A 19 11.67 0.89 -16.44
CA GLN A 19 11.28 1.55 -15.21
C GLN A 19 9.74 1.65 -15.18
N LEU A 20 9.07 0.53 -14.91
CA LEU A 20 7.62 0.47 -14.80
C LEU A 20 7.21 1.11 -13.48
N GLU A 21 6.76 2.35 -13.58
CA GLU A 21 6.25 3.17 -12.48
C GLU A 21 4.90 2.63 -11.95
N SER A 22 4.90 1.61 -11.08
CA SER A 22 3.68 1.21 -10.36
C SER A 22 3.60 1.91 -9.00
N ALA A 23 3.16 3.18 -9.02
CA ALA A 23 2.91 4.01 -7.84
C ALA A 23 1.56 3.66 -7.17
N CYS A 24 1.48 2.46 -6.59
CA CYS A 24 0.22 1.93 -6.04
C CYS A 24 -0.03 2.32 -4.57
N HIS A 25 0.96 2.84 -3.83
CA HIS A 25 0.79 3.12 -2.41
C HIS A 25 -0.28 4.18 -2.16
N ILE A 26 -1.28 3.81 -1.36
CA ILE A 26 -2.30 4.73 -0.86
C ILE A 26 -2.21 4.64 0.67
N PRO A 27 -2.04 5.76 1.40
CA PRO A 27 -2.05 5.73 2.86
C PRO A 27 -3.45 5.35 3.38
N ASP A 28 -3.49 4.80 4.60
CA ASP A 28 -4.77 4.58 5.29
C ASP A 28 -5.47 5.93 5.53
N ALA A 29 -6.79 5.91 5.67
CA ALA A 29 -7.60 7.07 5.99
C ALA A 29 -7.19 7.72 7.32
N ARG A 30 -6.63 6.93 8.25
CA ARG A 30 -6.16 7.38 9.55
C ARG A 30 -4.68 7.06 9.75
N ALA A 31 -3.93 8.04 10.25
CA ALA A 31 -2.50 7.89 10.54
C ALA A 31 -2.20 6.92 11.69
N ASP A 32 -3.19 6.59 12.53
CA ASP A 32 -3.09 5.58 13.59
C ASP A 32 -3.37 4.15 13.10
N HIS A 33 -3.53 3.97 11.78
CA HIS A 33 -3.85 2.71 11.10
C HIS A 33 -5.15 2.04 11.57
N ARG A 34 -6.01 2.77 12.30
CA ARG A 34 -7.31 2.25 12.72
C ARG A 34 -8.30 2.29 11.57
N CYS A 35 -9.27 1.40 11.60
CA CYS A 35 -10.31 1.28 10.58
C CYS A 35 -11.64 0.81 11.18
N PHE A 36 -12.72 1.18 10.52
CA PHE A 36 -14.05 0.61 10.71
C PHE A 36 -14.42 -0.30 9.54
N THR A 37 -13.93 0.02 8.33
CA THR A 37 -14.20 -0.76 7.13
C THR A 37 -12.94 -0.93 6.26
N ASN A 38 -13.00 -1.80 5.25
CA ASN A 38 -11.87 -2.04 4.36
C ASN A 38 -11.49 -0.81 3.51
N GLU A 39 -12.43 0.10 3.30
CA GLU A 39 -12.22 1.34 2.54
C GLU A 39 -11.35 2.35 3.29
N ASP A 40 -11.28 2.26 4.62
CA ASP A 40 -10.36 3.06 5.44
C ASP A 40 -8.90 2.65 5.21
N CYS A 41 -8.68 1.46 4.64
CA CYS A 41 -7.36 0.89 4.48
C CYS A 41 -6.77 1.19 3.11
N GLY A 42 -5.51 1.61 3.14
CA GLY A 42 -4.74 1.98 1.98
C GLY A 42 -4.26 0.80 1.15
N ILE A 43 -3.37 1.07 0.21
CA ILE A 43 -2.69 0.07 -0.62
C ILE A 43 -1.23 -0.01 -0.17
N ASP A 44 -0.75 -1.22 0.06
CA ASP A 44 0.63 -1.47 0.46
C ASP A 44 1.63 -1.10 -0.66
N SER A 45 2.73 -0.44 -0.30
CA SER A 45 3.73 0.04 -1.25
C SER A 45 4.60 -1.07 -1.85
N THR A 46 4.71 -2.21 -1.17
CA THR A 46 5.58 -3.32 -1.60
C THR A 46 4.86 -4.32 -2.51
N THR A 47 3.57 -4.54 -2.26
CA THR A 47 2.74 -5.56 -2.92
C THR A 47 1.66 -4.98 -3.82
N CYS A 48 1.43 -3.66 -3.77
CA CYS A 48 0.32 -3.00 -4.47
C CYS A 48 -1.06 -3.59 -4.15
N ARG A 49 -1.19 -4.27 -3.01
CA ARG A 49 -2.44 -4.88 -2.58
C ARG A 49 -3.15 -3.96 -1.60
N ARG A 50 -4.47 -3.80 -1.79
CA ARG A 50 -5.33 -3.14 -0.81
C ARG A 50 -5.24 -3.89 0.51
N ARG A 51 -4.94 -3.15 1.58
CA ARG A 51 -4.95 -3.63 2.96
C ARG A 51 -6.41 -3.77 3.40
N SER A 52 -6.67 -4.69 4.31
CA SER A 52 -8.02 -4.95 4.82
C SER A 52 -8.10 -4.54 6.29
N CYS A 53 -9.30 -4.21 6.75
CA CYS A 53 -9.56 -3.95 8.15
C CYS A 53 -9.69 -5.29 8.90
N SER A 54 -8.87 -5.46 9.94
CA SER A 54 -8.96 -6.63 10.82
C SER A 54 -10.16 -6.54 11.76
N MET A 55 -10.52 -7.67 12.37
CA MET A 55 -11.49 -7.70 13.48
C MET A 55 -11.06 -6.85 14.69
N ALA A 56 -9.77 -6.58 14.84
CA ALA A 56 -9.24 -5.71 15.89
C ALA A 56 -9.31 -4.21 15.53
N GLY A 57 -9.83 -3.85 14.35
CA GLY A 57 -9.97 -2.46 13.91
C GLY A 57 -8.68 -1.82 13.43
N TYR A 58 -7.76 -2.61 12.86
CA TYR A 58 -6.51 -2.11 12.28
C TYR A 58 -6.30 -2.59 10.83
N CYS A 59 -5.77 -1.70 9.99
CA CYS A 59 -5.42 -1.99 8.61
C CYS A 59 -4.19 -2.89 8.52
N GLY A 60 -4.22 -3.88 7.62
CA GLY A 60 -3.11 -4.81 7.42
C GLY A 60 -3.29 -5.72 6.21
N LEU A 61 -2.24 -6.46 5.87
CA LEU A 61 -2.30 -7.54 4.87
C LEU A 61 -2.68 -8.82 5.61
N TRP A 62 -3.99 -9.06 5.73
CA TRP A 62 -4.52 -10.25 6.38
C TRP A 62 -4.64 -11.38 5.35
N LEU A 63 -4.13 -12.55 5.70
CA LEU A 63 -4.44 -13.79 5.01
C LEU A 63 -5.85 -14.18 5.45
N ILE A 64 -6.79 -14.14 4.52
CA ILE A 64 -8.14 -14.67 4.72
C ILE A 64 -8.02 -16.20 4.75
#